data_AF-A0A355X6S5-F1
#
_entry.id   AF-A0A355X6S5-F1
#
_cell.length_a   1.000
_cell.length_b   1.000
_cell.length_c   1.000
_cell.angle_alpha   90.00
_cell.angle_beta   90.00
_cell.angle_gamma   90.00
#
_symmetry.space_group_name_H-M   'P 1'
#
loop_
_entity.id
_entity.type
_entity.pdbx_description
1 polymer ?
#
loop_
_entity_poly.entity_id
_entity_poly.type
_entity_poly.pdbx_seq_one_letter_code
_entity_poly.pdbx_strand_id
1 'polypeptide(L)'
;MLFYFGFIDFYHPMKKAEENQIRVACVGDSITFGCMVQNWQKNNYPTVLNHLLGEDYCVNNFGYTNRTAIKSADYPYTNEKLYRQSLDFKPDIVVLMLGSNDSKENNWDKEKFIKDYCEIIY
;
A
#
# COMPACT_ATOMS: atom_id res chain seq x y z
N MET A 1 -13.62 13.21 -1.27
CA MET A 1 -13.47 14.65 -0.96
C MET A 1 -12.66 14.93 0.32
N LEU A 2 -12.51 13.99 1.27
CA LEU A 2 -11.76 14.19 2.53
C LEU A 2 -10.30 13.65 2.56
N PHE A 3 -9.80 13.03 1.49
CA PHE A 3 -8.46 12.39 1.47
C PHE A 3 -7.32 13.28 0.91
N TYR A 4 -7.62 14.50 0.46
CA TYR A 4 -6.73 15.29 -0.40
C TYR A 4 -5.88 16.38 0.29
N PHE A 5 -5.89 16.47 1.62
CA PHE A 5 -5.12 17.50 2.32
C PHE A 5 -4.13 16.87 3.28
N GLY A 6 -2.84 16.81 2.93
CA GLY A 6 -1.66 16.85 3.82
C GLY A 6 -1.55 15.90 5.03
N PHE A 7 -2.56 15.09 5.33
CA PHE A 7 -2.70 14.32 6.56
C PHE A 7 -2.43 12.83 6.34
N ILE A 8 -1.84 12.44 5.20
CA ILE A 8 -1.61 11.03 4.93
C ILE A 8 -0.74 10.37 6.01
N ASP A 9 0.19 11.12 6.61
CA ASP A 9 1.01 10.63 7.73
C ASP A 9 0.19 10.49 9.03
N PHE A 10 -0.92 11.22 9.19
CA PHE A 10 -1.85 11.05 10.31
C PHE A 10 -2.69 9.77 10.17
N TYR A 11 -3.03 9.40 8.93
CA TYR A 11 -3.73 8.15 8.63
C TYR A 11 -2.78 6.97 8.42
N HIS A 12 -1.49 7.21 8.23
CA HIS A 12 -0.47 6.18 8.14
C HIS A 12 0.67 6.49 9.10
N PRO A 13 0.45 6.32 10.43
CA PRO A 13 1.55 6.46 11.37
C PRO A 13 2.57 5.34 11.08
N MET A 14 3.67 5.72 10.44
CA MET A 14 4.74 4.77 10.08
C MET A 14 5.54 4.43 11.33
N LYS A 15 5.62 3.14 11.62
CA LYS A 15 6.53 2.62 12.65
C LYS A 15 7.96 2.69 12.13
N LYS A 16 8.90 3.02 13.01
CA LYS A 16 10.31 2.76 12.77
C LYS A 16 10.60 1.33 13.20
N ALA A 17 11.38 0.61 12.40
CA ALA A 17 11.85 -0.71 12.78
C ALA A 17 12.99 -0.55 13.80
N GLU A 18 12.95 -1.38 14.83
CA GLU A 18 14.06 -1.54 15.78
C GLU A 18 15.21 -2.31 15.14
N GLU A 19 16.38 -2.26 15.78
CA GLU A 19 17.57 -2.98 15.33
C GLU A 19 17.29 -4.50 15.30
N ASN A 20 17.39 -5.10 14.11
CA ASN A 20 17.10 -6.51 13.76
C ASN A 20 15.64 -6.88 13.45
N GLN A 21 14.67 -5.96 13.51
CA GLN A 21 13.32 -6.28 13.04
C GLN A 21 13.27 -6.46 11.52
N ILE A 22 12.55 -7.48 11.06
CA ILE A 22 12.25 -7.69 9.64
C ILE A 22 11.17 -6.71 9.21
N ARG A 23 11.48 -5.89 8.20
CA ARG A 23 10.59 -4.85 7.71
C ARG A 23 9.66 -5.38 6.64
N VAL A 24 8.36 -5.22 6.86
CA VAL A 24 7.32 -5.62 5.90
C VAL A 24 6.57 -4.39 5.40
N ALA A 25 6.66 -4.13 4.10
CA ALA A 25 5.85 -3.10 3.45
C ALA A 25 4.59 -3.71 2.85
N CYS A 26 3.42 -3.38 3.40
CA CYS A 26 2.14 -3.69 2.78
C CYS A 26 1.75 -2.57 1.82
N VAL A 27 1.81 -2.83 0.52
CA VAL A 27 1.63 -1.86 -0.57
C VAL A 27 0.33 -2.19 -1.31
N GLY A 28 -0.54 -1.22 -1.55
CA GLY A 28 -1.78 -1.50 -2.25
C GLY A 28 -2.80 -0.38 -2.29
N ASP A 29 -4.05 -0.75 -2.55
CA ASP A 29 -5.16 0.20 -2.69
C ASP A 29 -6.00 0.34 -1.39
N SER A 30 -7.30 0.60 -1.54
CA SER A 30 -8.29 0.64 -0.46
C SER A 30 -8.32 -0.61 0.43
N ILE A 31 -8.05 -1.78 -0.14
CA ILE A 31 -8.06 -3.05 0.62
C ILE A 31 -6.89 -3.04 1.60
N THR A 32 -5.70 -2.64 1.15
CA THR A 32 -4.52 -2.47 2.01
C THR A 32 -4.69 -1.33 3.00
N PHE A 33 -5.25 -0.20 2.57
CA PHE A 33 -5.61 0.90 3.47
C PHE A 33 -6.55 0.46 4.60
N GLY A 34 -7.46 -0.49 4.33
CA GLY A 34 -8.50 -0.91 5.27
C GLY A 34 -9.77 -0.06 5.17
N CYS A 35 -10.09 0.43 3.96
CA CYS A 35 -11.29 1.23 3.74
C CYS A 35 -12.55 0.44 4.13
N MET A 36 -13.49 1.09 4.81
CA MET A 36 -14.72 0.49 5.34
C MET A 36 -14.55 -0.60 6.41
N VAL A 37 -13.33 -0.90 6.85
CA VAL A 37 -13.10 -1.79 7.99
C VAL A 37 -13.47 -1.06 9.28
N GLN A 38 -14.32 -1.67 10.11
CA GLN A 38 -14.65 -1.12 11.42
C GLN A 38 -13.39 -1.05 12.29
N ASN A 39 -13.15 0.10 12.93
CA ASN A 39 -11.94 0.34 13.72
C ASN A 39 -10.66 0.04 12.90
N TRP A 40 -10.63 0.52 11.65
CA TRP A 40 -9.64 0.15 10.64
C TRP A 40 -8.19 0.24 11.13
N GLN A 41 -7.83 1.21 11.99
CA GLN A 41 -6.47 1.32 12.53
C GLN A 41 -6.00 0.04 13.24
N LYS A 42 -6.92 -0.69 13.88
CA LYS A 42 -6.64 -1.97 14.55
C LYS A 42 -6.89 -3.19 13.66
N ASN A 43 -7.80 -3.07 12.71
CA ASN A 43 -8.37 -4.21 11.99
C ASN A 43 -7.99 -4.31 10.51
N ASN A 44 -7.27 -3.33 9.95
CA ASN A 44 -6.71 -3.46 8.60
C ASN A 44 -5.72 -4.63 8.55
N TYR A 45 -5.63 -5.32 7.41
CA TYR A 45 -4.81 -6.53 7.34
C TYR A 45 -3.32 -6.28 7.64
N PRO A 46 -2.70 -5.12 7.28
CA PRO A 46 -1.32 -4.86 7.71
C PRO A 46 -1.14 -4.80 9.24
N THR A 47 -2.08 -4.18 9.96
CA THR A 47 -2.06 -4.17 11.43
C THR A 47 -2.23 -5.58 11.98
N VAL A 48 -3.19 -6.35 11.47
CA VAL A 48 -3.42 -7.75 11.91
C VAL A 48 -2.18 -8.61 11.62
N LEU A 49 -1.58 -8.45 10.44
CA LEU A 49 -0.35 -9.15 10.05
C LEU A 49 0.80 -8.86 11.02
N ASN A 50 0.98 -7.60 11.44
CA ASN A 50 1.98 -7.25 12.45
C ASN A 50 1.78 -8.00 13.77
N HIS A 51 0.53 -8.17 14.21
CA HIS A 51 0.23 -8.87 15.46
C HIS A 51 0.50 -10.37 15.33
N LEU A 52 0.18 -10.95 14.17
CA LEU A 52 0.39 -12.38 13.91
C LEU A 52 1.88 -12.74 13.77
N LEU A 53 2.68 -11.85 13.16
CA LEU A 53 4.11 -12.06 12.97
C LEU A 53 4.94 -11.82 14.25
N GLY A 54 4.42 -11.01 15.18
CA GLY A 54 5.06 -10.76 16.47
C GLY A 54 6.15 -9.69 16.42
N GLU A 55 6.92 -9.62 17.51
CA GLU A 55 7.85 -8.51 17.79
C GLU A 55 9.09 -8.51 16.89
N ASP A 56 9.42 -9.62 16.23
CA ASP A 56 10.53 -9.69 15.28
C ASP A 56 10.25 -8.96 13.95
N TYR A 57 9.02 -8.48 13.74
CA TYR A 57 8.59 -7.83 12.50
C TYR A 57 8.07 -6.42 12.73
N CYS A 58 8.45 -5.52 11.83
CA CYS A 58 7.90 -4.18 11.71
C CYS A 58 7.08 -4.08 10.42
N VAL A 59 5.76 -4.17 10.54
CA VAL A 59 4.84 -4.10 9.39
C VAL A 59 4.23 -2.70 9.31
N ASN A 60 4.39 -2.06 8.15
CA ASN A 60 3.79 -0.77 7.84
C ASN A 60 2.77 -0.86 6.69
N ASN A 61 1.73 -0.04 6.78
CA ASN A 61 0.66 0.06 5.81
C ASN A 61 0.92 1.25 4.87
N PHE A 62 1.17 0.96 3.60
CA PHE A 62 1.34 1.94 2.52
C PHE A 62 0.15 1.95 1.56
N GLY A 63 -0.99 1.36 1.93
CA GLY A 63 -2.16 1.29 1.07
C GLY A 63 -2.82 2.65 0.86
N TYR A 64 -3.31 2.95 -0.35
CA TYR A 64 -4.08 4.18 -0.58
C TYR A 64 -5.30 3.95 -1.47
N THR A 65 -6.45 4.43 -1.01
CA THR A 65 -7.75 4.18 -1.65
C THR A 65 -7.79 4.62 -3.11
N ASN A 66 -8.43 3.80 -3.95
CA ASN A 66 -8.68 4.08 -5.37
C ASN A 66 -7.38 4.32 -6.16
N ARG A 67 -6.40 3.42 -6.01
CA ARG A 67 -5.14 3.46 -6.75
C ARG A 67 -4.99 2.28 -7.68
N THR A 68 -4.37 2.54 -8.83
CA THR A 68 -4.12 1.60 -9.92
C THR A 68 -2.64 1.26 -10.02
N ALA A 69 -2.33 0.11 -10.59
CA ALA A 69 -0.97 -0.23 -11.01
C ALA A 69 -0.61 0.39 -12.37
N ILE A 70 -1.58 0.48 -13.29
CA ILE A 70 -1.41 1.05 -14.62
C ILE A 70 -1.11 2.55 -14.52
N LYS A 71 0.02 2.99 -15.08
CA LYS A 71 0.51 4.37 -15.00
C LYS A 71 -0.31 5.38 -15.80
N SER A 72 -1.07 4.90 -16.77
CA SER A 72 -1.95 5.70 -17.62
C SER A 72 -3.43 5.66 -17.21
N ALA A 73 -3.76 4.88 -16.18
CA ALA A 73 -5.11 4.76 -15.65
C ALA A 73 -5.40 5.83 -14.59
N ASP A 74 -6.62 5.83 -14.04
CA ASP A 74 -6.98 6.70 -12.94
C ASP A 74 -6.08 6.49 -11.72
N TYR A 75 -5.52 7.59 -11.20
CA TYR A 75 -4.75 7.63 -9.96
C TYR A 75 -3.68 6.53 -9.83
N PRO A 76 -2.59 6.57 -10.63
CA PRO A 76 -1.51 5.59 -10.53
C PRO A 76 -0.85 5.60 -9.15
N TYR A 77 -0.71 4.42 -8.54
CA TYR A 77 -0.10 4.28 -7.22
C TYR A 77 1.35 4.81 -7.18
N THR A 78 2.10 4.64 -8.27
CA THR A 78 3.50 5.10 -8.36
C THR A 78 3.66 6.62 -8.26
N ASN A 79 2.58 7.39 -8.41
CA ASN A 79 2.60 8.84 -8.25
C ASN A 79 2.44 9.28 -6.79
N GLU A 80 2.16 8.33 -5.88
CA GLU A 80 1.82 8.64 -4.49
C GLU A 80 3.01 8.80 -3.58
N LYS A 81 2.84 9.64 -2.56
CA LYS A 81 3.82 9.77 -1.47
C LYS A 81 4.07 8.44 -0.78
N LEU A 82 3.02 7.64 -0.57
CA LEU A 82 3.11 6.33 0.07
C LEU A 82 3.94 5.33 -0.74
N TYR A 83 3.93 5.42 -2.07
CA TYR A 83 4.84 4.63 -2.90
C TYR A 83 6.31 4.96 -2.57
N ARG A 84 6.67 6.25 -2.55
CA ARG A 84 8.03 6.68 -2.18
C ARG A 84 8.40 6.28 -0.76
N GLN A 85 7.49 6.50 0.20
CA GLN A 85 7.72 6.10 1.59
C GLN A 85 7.92 4.59 1.74
N SER A 86 7.24 3.76 0.92
CA SER A 86 7.43 2.30 0.94
C SER A 86 8.82 1.89 0.45
N LEU A 87 9.40 2.63 -0.52
CA LEU A 87 10.77 2.42 -0.97
C LEU A 87 11.78 2.91 0.08
N ASP A 88 11.55 4.10 0.66
CA ASP A 88 12.42 4.70 1.67
C ASP A 88 12.46 3.89 2.98
N PHE A 89 11.40 3.12 3.27
CA PHE A 89 11.37 2.16 4.38
C PHE A 89 12.38 1.01 4.19
N LYS A 90 12.86 0.81 2.95
CA LYS A 90 13.82 -0.23 2.54
C LYS A 90 13.38 -1.63 3.02
N PRO A 91 12.16 -2.08 2.71
CA PRO A 91 11.60 -3.30 3.29
C PRO A 91 12.43 -4.54 2.95
N ASP A 92 12.40 -5.52 3.86
CA ASP A 92 12.95 -6.86 3.63
C ASP A 92 11.91 -7.76 2.94
N ILE A 93 10.62 -7.50 3.17
CA ILE A 93 9.49 -8.19 2.55
C ILE A 93 8.48 -7.15 2.03
N VAL A 94 7.98 -7.36 0.81
CA VAL A 94 6.89 -6.55 0.24
C VAL A 94 5.65 -7.42 0.03
N VAL A 95 4.51 -6.98 0.58
CA VAL A 95 3.19 -7.54 0.29
C VAL A 95 2.48 -6.55 -0.64
N LEU A 96 2.51 -6.82 -1.94
CA LEU A 96 1.93 -5.97 -2.98
C LEU A 96 0.54 -6.47 -3.38
N MET A 97 -0.47 -5.61 -3.25
CA MET A 97 -1.86 -5.91 -3.61
C MET A 97 -2.53 -4.70 -4.28
N LEU A 98 -2.30 -4.60 -5.59
CA LEU A 98 -3.01 -3.70 -6.51
C LEU A 98 -3.75 -4.51 -7.59
N GLY A 99 -4.67 -3.86 -8.30
CA GLY A 99 -5.40 -4.43 -9.44
C GLY A 99 -6.92 -4.29 -9.39
N SER A 100 -7.49 -4.01 -8.21
CA SER A 100 -8.95 -3.86 -8.07
C SER A 100 -9.51 -2.66 -8.83
N ASN A 101 -8.74 -1.57 -8.93
CA ASN A 101 -9.14 -0.36 -9.65
C ASN A 101 -8.76 -0.39 -11.13
N ASP A 102 -7.72 -1.17 -11.47
CA ASP A 102 -7.28 -1.41 -12.84
C ASP A 102 -8.34 -2.20 -13.63
N SER A 103 -9.05 -3.13 -12.97
CA SER A 103 -10.08 -3.95 -13.59
C SER A 103 -11.40 -3.22 -13.89
N LYS A 104 -11.53 -1.94 -13.54
CA LYS A 104 -12.68 -1.11 -13.92
C LYS A 104 -12.71 -0.92 -15.43
N GLU A 105 -13.90 -0.88 -16.02
CA GLU A 105 -14.10 -0.81 -17.48
C GLU A 105 -13.32 0.33 -18.15
N ASN A 106 -13.23 1.49 -17.49
CA ASN A 106 -12.53 2.66 -18.03
C ASN A 106 -10.99 2.61 -17.90
N ASN A 107 -10.45 1.71 -17.08
CA ASN A 107 -9.00 1.59 -16.82
C ASN A 107 -8.39 0.32 -17.43
N TRP A 108 -9.20 -0.73 -17.64
CA TRP A 108 -8.69 -2.06 -17.90
C TRP A 108 -7.95 -2.17 -19.23
N ASP A 109 -6.68 -2.57 -19.14
CA ASP A 109 -5.80 -2.88 -20.25
C ASP A 109 -4.79 -3.94 -19.76
N LYS A 110 -4.89 -5.16 -20.29
CA LYS A 110 -4.12 -6.31 -19.78
C LYS A 110 -2.63 -6.11 -20.00
N GLU A 111 -2.24 -5.66 -21.18
CA GLU A 111 -0.85 -5.49 -21.57
C GLU A 111 -0.19 -4.40 -20.73
N LYS A 112 -0.88 -3.27 -20.53
CA LYS A 112 -0.40 -2.21 -19.64
C LYS A 112 -0.35 -2.66 -18.18
N PHE A 113 -1.36 -3.41 -17.72
CA PHE A 113 -1.36 -3.94 -16.36
C PHE A 113 -0.12 -4.79 -16.11
N ILE A 114 0.14 -5.80 -16.94
CA ILE A 114 1.32 -6.67 -16.78
C ILE A 114 2.61 -5.86 -16.80
N LYS A 115 2.77 -4.98 -17.79
CA LYS A 115 3.96 -4.15 -17.93
C LYS A 115 4.20 -3.28 -16.69
N ASP A 116 3.21 -2.47 -16.31
CA ASP A 116 3.39 -1.46 -15.27
C ASP A 116 3.42 -2.08 -13.87
N TYR A 117 2.73 -3.21 -13.64
CA TYR A 117 2.83 -3.96 -12.38
C TYR A 117 4.21 -4.58 -12.19
N CYS A 118 4.80 -5.14 -13.26
CA CYS A 118 6.18 -5.62 -13.21
C CYS A 118 7.17 -4.50 -12.88
N GLU A 119 6.96 -3.28 -13.39
CA GLU A 119 7.79 -2.11 -13.03
C GLU A 119 7.65 -1.65 -11.58
N ILE A 120 6.62 -2.09 -10.83
CA ILE A 120 6.54 -1.84 -9.38
C ILE A 120 7.39 -2.86 -8.61
N ILE A 121 7.60 -4.05 -9.19
CA ILE A 121 8.34 -5.16 -8.57
C ILE A 121 9.86 -5.00 -8.77
N TYR A 122 10.29 -4.56 -9.96
CA TYR A 122 11.70 -4.44 -10.38
C TYR A 122 12.25 -3.03 -10.22
#